data_AF-A0AAU4MZL3-F1
#
_entry.id   AF-A0AAU4MZL3-F1
#
_cell.length_a   1.000
_cell.length_b   1.000
_cell.length_c   1.000
_cell.angle_alpha   90.00
_cell.angle_beta   90.00
_cell.angle_gamma   90.00
#
_symmetry.space_group_name_H-M   'P 1'
#
loop_
_entity.id
_entity.type
_entity.pdbx_description
1 polymer ?
#
loop_
_entity_poly.entity_id
_entity_poly.type
_entity_poly.pdbx_seq_one_letter_code
_entity_poly.pdbx_strand_id
1 'polypeptide(L)'
;MTTASYDEVMMSLGLEPSTSKQARCGTPSGHNRHRRGGEKPCQDCAAARAAYLRERRAAPKDPSRLPPINHGTRGGARQHWYRNEPPCDACRDAYNAACRPAKRADARRRAAARRTPGA
;
A
#
# COMPACT_ATOMS: atom_id res chain seq x y z
N MET A 1 11.78 -42.33 -33.49
CA MET A 1 12.39 -41.66 -32.33
C MET A 1 11.27 -41.02 -31.53
N THR A 2 10.84 -41.67 -30.45
CA THR A 2 9.74 -41.19 -29.59
C THR A 2 10.31 -40.17 -28.61
N THR A 3 9.96 -38.90 -28.75
CA THR A 3 10.24 -37.91 -27.71
C THR A 3 9.33 -38.25 -26.53
N ALA A 4 9.92 -38.72 -25.43
CA ALA A 4 9.20 -38.87 -24.18
C ALA A 4 8.49 -37.54 -23.87
N SER A 5 7.20 -37.63 -23.53
CA SER A 5 6.41 -36.47 -23.14
C SER A 5 7.09 -35.79 -21.96
N TYR A 6 7.11 -34.46 -21.93
CA TYR A 6 7.65 -33.69 -20.81
C TYR A 6 7.02 -34.11 -19.47
N ASP A 7 5.75 -34.52 -19.49
CA ASP A 7 5.04 -35.03 -18.30
C ASP A 7 5.64 -36.35 -17.80
N GLU A 8 6.10 -37.21 -18.71
CA GLU A 8 6.71 -38.51 -18.40
C GLU A 8 8.11 -38.35 -17.78
N VAL A 9 8.89 -37.39 -18.30
CA VAL A 9 10.19 -37.01 -17.71
C VAL A 9 9.99 -36.39 -16.33
N MET A 10 8.99 -35.53 -16.14
CA MET A 10 8.72 -34.88 -14.85
C MET A 10 8.23 -35.86 -13.77
N MET A 11 7.42 -36.86 -14.14
CA MET A 11 7.02 -37.93 -13.21
C MET A 11 8.19 -38.82 -12.79
N SER A 12 9.14 -39.09 -13.69
CA SER A 12 10.32 -39.92 -13.37
C SER A 12 11.27 -39.27 -12.36
N LEU A 13 11.22 -37.93 -12.21
CA LEU A 13 12.04 -37.17 -11.27
C LEU A 13 11.35 -36.95 -9.91
N GLY A 14 10.13 -37.46 -9.71
CA GLY A 14 9.38 -37.28 -8.45
C GLY A 14 8.99 -35.82 -8.17
N LEU A 15 8.99 -34.96 -9.19
CA LEU A 15 8.60 -33.56 -9.07
C LEU A 15 7.11 -33.44 -9.35
N GLU A 16 6.29 -33.61 -8.31
CA GLU A 16 4.85 -33.41 -8.40
C GLU A 16 4.55 -31.97 -8.87
N PRO A 17 3.72 -31.77 -9.91
CA PRO A 17 3.37 -30.44 -10.39
C PRO A 17 2.72 -29.67 -9.25
N SER A 18 3.35 -28.58 -8.82
CA SER A 18 2.85 -27.81 -7.69
C SER A 18 1.39 -27.41 -7.96
N THR A 19 0.48 -27.83 -7.09
CA THR A 19 -0.94 -27.45 -7.12
C THR A 19 -1.18 -25.96 -6.82
N SER A 20 -0.10 -25.15 -6.88
CA SER A 20 -0.04 -23.71 -6.66
C SER A 20 -0.98 -22.90 -7.56
N LYS A 21 -1.53 -23.49 -8.64
CA LYS A 21 -2.52 -22.88 -9.54
C LYS A 21 -3.93 -22.75 -8.93
N GLN A 22 -4.19 -23.38 -7.79
CA GLN A 22 -5.42 -23.19 -7.02
C GLN A 22 -5.10 -22.41 -5.75
N ALA A 23 -4.82 -21.11 -5.87
CA ALA A 23 -4.90 -20.22 -4.72
C ALA A 23 -6.32 -20.34 -4.16
N ARG A 24 -6.46 -21.05 -3.03
CA ARG A 24 -7.73 -21.29 -2.38
C ARG A 24 -8.36 -19.92 -2.04
N CYS A 25 -9.66 -19.78 -2.32
CA CYS A 25 -10.44 -18.67 -1.82
C CYS A 25 -10.31 -18.58 -0.29
N GLY A 26 -10.53 -17.40 0.28
CA GLY A 26 -10.30 -17.17 1.72
C GLY A 26 -8.86 -16.81 2.08
N THR A 27 -8.03 -16.43 1.10
CA THR A 27 -6.66 -15.95 1.35
C THR A 27 -6.42 -14.56 0.74
N PRO A 28 -5.46 -13.76 1.26
CA PRO A 28 -5.07 -12.50 0.62
C PRO A 28 -4.57 -12.68 -0.82
N SER A 29 -3.98 -13.85 -1.12
CA SER A 29 -3.54 -14.24 -2.46
C SER A 29 -4.73 -14.51 -3.39
N GLY A 30 -5.77 -15.20 -2.90
CA GLY A 30 -7.04 -15.37 -3.60
C GLY A 30 -7.71 -14.04 -3.96
N HIS A 31 -7.71 -13.07 -3.04
CA HIS A 31 -8.19 -11.71 -3.35
C HIS A 31 -7.42 -11.05 -4.49
N ASN A 32 -6.09 -11.14 -4.50
CA ASN A 32 -5.28 -10.57 -5.59
C ASN A 32 -5.55 -11.26 -6.94
N ARG A 33 -5.86 -12.55 -6.92
CA ARG A 33 -6.24 -13.31 -8.12
C ARG A 33 -7.51 -12.78 -8.73
N HIS A 34 -8.59 -12.64 -7.94
CA HIS A 34 -9.85 -12.04 -8.43
C HIS A 34 -9.59 -10.67 -9.08
N ARG A 35 -8.81 -9.81 -8.41
CA ARG A 35 -8.46 -8.49 -8.94
C ARG A 35 -7.68 -8.55 -10.26
N ARG A 36 -6.75 -9.51 -10.41
CA ARG A 36 -5.99 -9.71 -11.66
C ARG A 36 -6.85 -10.29 -12.78
N GLY A 37 -7.85 -11.10 -12.43
CA GLY A 37 -8.84 -11.65 -13.36
C GLY A 37 -9.98 -10.70 -13.71
N GLY A 38 -10.05 -9.51 -13.09
CA GLY A 38 -11.16 -8.56 -13.29
C GLY A 38 -12.47 -8.98 -12.61
N GLU A 39 -12.44 -10.03 -11.79
CA GLU A 39 -13.60 -10.51 -11.04
C GLU A 39 -13.72 -9.77 -9.70
N LYS A 40 -14.97 -9.64 -9.22
CA LYS A 40 -15.22 -9.18 -7.85
C LYS A 40 -14.72 -10.25 -6.86
N PRO A 41 -13.85 -9.92 -5.89
CA PRO A 41 -13.42 -10.89 -4.88
C PRO A 41 -14.59 -11.46 -4.09
N CYS A 42 -14.58 -12.77 -3.84
CA CYS A 42 -15.56 -13.38 -2.95
C CYS A 42 -15.44 -12.83 -1.51
N GLN A 43 -16.49 -13.03 -0.70
CA GLN A 43 -16.54 -12.52 0.67
C GLN A 43 -15.37 -13.01 1.52
N ASP A 44 -15.02 -14.29 1.44
CA ASP A 44 -13.92 -14.86 2.23
C ASP A 44 -12.56 -14.25 1.86
N CYS A 45 -12.30 -14.08 0.56
CA CYS A 45 -11.10 -13.41 0.08
C CYS A 45 -11.03 -11.95 0.55
N ALA A 46 -12.16 -11.23 0.54
CA ALA A 46 -12.24 -9.86 1.04
C ALA A 46 -11.98 -9.79 2.55
N ALA A 47 -12.60 -10.67 3.33
CA ALA A 47 -12.41 -10.78 4.78
C ALA A 47 -10.96 -11.12 5.13
N ALA A 48 -10.37 -12.11 4.46
CA ALA A 48 -8.98 -12.50 4.66
C ALA A 48 -8.01 -11.36 4.32
N ARG A 49 -8.25 -10.62 3.23
CA ARG A 49 -7.45 -9.45 2.87
C ARG A 49 -7.58 -8.34 3.91
N ALA A 50 -8.78 -8.11 4.44
CA ALA A 50 -9.00 -7.12 5.50
C ALA A 50 -8.28 -7.50 6.80
N ALA A 51 -8.36 -8.76 7.22
CA ALA A 51 -7.63 -9.30 8.38
C ALA A 51 -6.11 -9.09 8.23
N TYR A 52 -5.54 -9.55 7.11
CA TYR A 52 -4.12 -9.36 6.79
C TYR A 52 -3.69 -7.88 6.81
N LEU A 53 -4.51 -6.97 6.26
CA LEU A 53 -4.19 -5.54 6.28
C LEU A 53 -4.28 -4.92 7.68
N ARG A 54 -5.17 -5.41 8.57
CA ARG A 54 -5.21 -4.98 9.97
C ARG A 54 -3.95 -5.41 10.71
N GLU A 55 -3.57 -6.67 10.61
CA GLU A 55 -2.34 -7.20 11.22
C GLU A 55 -1.10 -6.46 10.72
N ARG A 56 -0.97 -6.27 9.40
CA ARG A 56 0.15 -5.54 8.81
C ARG A 56 0.23 -4.07 9.25
N ARG A 57 -0.90 -3.44 9.56
CA ARG A 57 -0.93 -2.06 10.08
C ARG A 57 -0.63 -2.00 11.57
N ALA A 58 -0.99 -3.04 12.33
CA ALA A 58 -0.71 -3.16 13.75
C ALA A 58 0.76 -3.54 14.03
N ALA A 59 1.40 -4.27 13.11
CA ALA A 59 2.80 -4.65 13.25
C ALA A 59 3.71 -3.40 13.40
N PRO A 60 4.67 -3.40 14.35
CA PRO A 60 5.59 -2.30 14.53
C PRO A 60 6.43 -2.10 13.27
N LYS A 61 6.60 -0.83 12.88
CA LYS A 61 7.49 -0.48 11.77
C LYS A 61 8.91 -0.41 12.30
N ASP A 62 9.79 -1.23 11.77
CA ASP A 62 11.22 -1.19 12.06
C ASP A 62 11.83 0.10 11.47
N PRO A 63 12.21 1.08 12.31
CA PRO A 63 12.73 2.36 11.84
C PRO A 63 14.13 2.22 11.24
N SER A 64 14.86 1.12 11.51
CA SER A 64 16.21 0.89 10.99
C SER A 64 16.23 0.65 9.48
N ARG A 65 15.11 0.20 8.91
CA ARG A 65 14.95 -0.01 7.46
C ARG A 65 14.62 1.28 6.71
N LEU A 66 14.31 2.36 7.41
CA LEU A 66 14.01 3.66 6.80
C LEU A 66 15.32 4.38 6.46
N PRO A 67 15.43 5.02 5.29
CA PRO A 67 16.62 5.77 4.92
C PRO A 67 16.88 6.94 5.90
N PRO A 68 18.11 7.48 5.94
CA PRO A 68 18.42 8.70 6.70
C PRO A 68 17.46 9.86 6.36
N ILE A 69 17.15 10.71 7.34
CA ILE A 69 16.26 11.86 7.13
C ILE A 69 16.99 12.90 6.29
N ASN A 70 16.41 13.25 5.14
CA ASN A 70 16.83 14.43 4.39
C ASN A 70 16.19 15.69 5.00
N HIS A 71 16.89 16.33 5.93
CA HIS A 71 16.41 17.52 6.65
C HIS A 71 16.19 18.73 5.73
N GLY A 72 15.35 19.66 6.15
CA GLY A 72 15.04 20.86 5.36
C GLY A 72 14.11 20.60 4.16
N THR A 73 13.49 19.42 4.09
CA THR A 73 12.56 19.07 3.02
C THR A 73 11.17 18.69 3.56
N ARG A 74 10.14 18.81 2.72
CA ARG A 74 8.79 18.29 3.04
C ARG A 74 8.82 16.79 3.31
N GLY A 75 9.72 16.06 2.62
CA GLY A 75 9.93 14.63 2.82
C GLY A 75 10.51 14.32 4.19
N GLY A 76 11.51 15.09 4.64
CA GLY A 76 12.12 14.97 5.95
C GLY A 76 11.11 15.17 7.09
N ALA A 77 10.26 16.19 7.01
CA ALA A 77 9.18 16.40 7.99
C ALA A 77 8.23 15.20 8.10
N ARG A 78 7.90 14.57 6.97
CA ARG A 78 7.07 13.36 6.95
C ARG A 78 7.75 12.17 7.59
N GLN A 79 9.05 12.00 7.37
CA GLN A 79 9.81 10.93 8.00
C GLN A 79 9.83 11.05 9.52
N HIS A 80 9.95 12.27 10.06
CA HIS A 80 9.81 12.51 11.50
C HIS A 80 8.47 11.99 12.03
N TRP A 81 7.35 12.34 11.39
CA TRP A 81 6.03 11.82 11.81
C TRP A 81 5.90 10.31 11.65
N TYR A 82 6.48 9.71 10.61
CA TYR A 82 6.49 8.26 10.45
C TYR A 82 7.30 7.55 11.54
N ARG A 83 8.32 8.20 12.09
CA ARG A 83 9.13 7.72 13.21
C ARG A 83 8.57 8.14 14.58
N ASN A 84 7.45 8.86 14.63
CA ASN A 84 6.87 9.44 15.85
C ASN A 84 7.81 10.42 16.60
N GLU A 85 8.69 11.10 15.86
CA GLU A 85 9.57 12.14 16.39
C GLU A 85 9.05 13.54 16.01
N PRO A 86 9.24 14.57 16.85
CA PRO A 86 8.92 15.93 16.46
C PRO A 86 9.84 16.38 15.31
N PRO A 87 9.30 17.00 14.24
CA PRO A 87 10.15 17.50 13.17
C PRO A 87 10.99 18.67 13.64
N CYS A 88 12.27 18.69 13.25
CA CYS A 88 13.15 19.85 13.43
C CYS A 88 12.61 21.08 12.68
N ASP A 89 13.09 22.26 13.06
CA ASP A 89 12.57 23.53 12.54
C ASP A 89 12.72 23.64 11.02
N ALA A 90 13.88 23.27 10.46
CA ALA A 90 14.10 23.28 9.02
C ALA A 90 13.09 22.38 8.25
N CYS A 91 12.80 21.20 8.78
CA CYS A 91 11.78 20.30 8.21
C CYS A 91 10.37 20.90 8.34
N ARG A 92 10.04 21.47 9.50
CA ARG A 92 8.75 22.09 9.79
C ARG A 92 8.49 23.28 8.86
N ASP A 93 9.48 24.13 8.65
CA ASP A 93 9.40 25.28 7.77
C ASP A 93 9.24 24.87 6.31
N ALA A 94 10.02 23.89 5.85
CA ALA A 94 9.87 23.34 4.51
C ALA A 94 8.47 22.75 4.26
N TYR A 95 7.92 22.04 5.26
CA TYR A 95 6.55 21.52 5.17
C TYR A 95 5.51 22.64 5.13
N ASN A 96 5.64 23.63 6.02
CA ASN A 96 4.76 24.79 6.06
C ASN A 96 4.79 25.58 4.75
N ALA A 97 5.99 25.86 4.22
CA ALA A 97 6.20 26.53 2.93
C ALA A 97 5.49 25.77 1.80
N ALA A 98 5.67 24.45 1.73
CA ALA A 98 5.03 23.61 0.72
C ALA A 98 3.49 23.55 0.85
N CYS A 99 2.95 23.60 2.07
CA CYS A 99 1.50 23.53 2.30
C CYS A 99 0.78 24.88 2.24
N ARG A 100 1.49 26.01 2.37
CA ARG A 100 0.90 27.36 2.37
C ARG A 100 0.05 27.66 1.12
N PRO A 101 0.45 27.36 -0.12
CA PRO A 101 -0.36 27.66 -1.30
C PRO A 101 -1.71 26.93 -1.30
N ALA A 102 -1.71 25.63 -0.99
CA ALA A 102 -2.93 24.83 -0.92
C ALA A 102 -3.87 25.32 0.18
N LYS A 103 -3.34 25.65 1.37
CA LYS A 103 -4.13 26.24 2.47
C LYS A 103 -4.73 27.59 2.08
N ARG A 104 -3.98 28.44 1.37
CA ARG A 104 -4.48 29.73 0.85
C ARG A 104 -5.59 29.53 -0.18
N ALA A 105 -5.45 28.59 -1.10
CA ALA A 105 -6.48 28.25 -2.07
C ALA A 105 -7.76 27.73 -1.40
N ASP A 106 -7.62 26.83 -0.42
CA ASP A 106 -8.73 26.31 0.37
C ASP A 106 -9.45 27.40 1.16
N ALA A 107 -8.70 28.29 1.81
CA ALA A 107 -9.25 29.43 2.54
C ALA A 107 -10.03 30.37 1.61
N ARG A 108 -9.50 30.66 0.40
CA ARG A 108 -10.21 31.45 -0.62
C ARG A 108 -11.50 30.77 -1.06
N ARG A 109 -11.47 29.45 -1.33
CA ARG A 109 -12.66 28.68 -1.71
C ARG A 109 -13.73 28.74 -0.62
N ARG A 110 -13.36 28.55 0.65
CA ARG A 110 -14.27 28.64 1.79
C ARG A 110 -14.83 30.05 1.97
N ALA A 111 -14.00 31.09 1.79
CA ALA A 111 -14.44 32.47 1.88
C ALA A 111 -15.45 32.82 0.77
N ALA A 112 -15.22 32.35 -0.45
CA ALA A 112 -16.17 32.49 -1.55
C ALA A 112 -17.49 31.78 -1.26
N ALA A 113 -17.45 30.52 -0.81
CA ALA A 113 -18.65 29.75 -0.45
C ALA A 113 -19.47 30.42 0.66
N ARG A 114 -18.83 31.07 1.64
CA ARG A 114 -19.52 31.84 2.69
C ARG A 114 -20.19 33.11 2.17
N ARG A 115 -19.71 33.70 1.07
CA ARG A 115 -20.29 34.91 0.46
C ARG A 115 -21.50 34.61 -0.43
N THR A 116 -21.70 33.35 -0.81
CA THR A 116 -22.82 32.90 -1.63
C THR A 116 -23.70 31.91 -0.84
N PRO A 117 -24.33 32.31 0.28
CA PRO A 117 -25.30 31.45 0.93
C PRO A 117 -26.55 31.34 0.05
N GLY A 118 -26.69 30.24 -0.68
CA GLY A 118 -27.97 29.80 -1.28
C GLY A 118 -28.54 30.66 -2.41
N ALA A 119 -27.91 30.61 -3.58
CA ALA A 119 -28.65 30.77 -4.83
C ALA A 119 -29.44 29.47 -5.12
#